data_AF-A0A8I6WYG5-F1
#
_entry.id   AF-A0A8I6WYG5-F1
#
_cell.length_a   1.000
_cell.length_b   1.000
_cell.length_c   1.000
_cell.angle_alpha   90.00
_cell.angle_beta   90.00
_cell.angle_gamma   90.00
#
_symmetry.space_group_name_H-M   'P 1'
#
loop_
_entity.id
_entity.type
_entity.pdbx_description
1 polymer ?
#
loop_
_entity_poly.entity_id
_entity_poly.type
_entity_poly.pdbx_seq_one_letter_code
_entity_poly.pdbx_strand_id
1 'polypeptide(L)'
;MLVRMMSVADYRWYPEYTVEEQYRDFNQSQYLCTVRVFPDYPRAEEPIHWSCGLGVTVDMAVQDAAYSMLTIMRARHALLQNSEFCYVPASQPGEEGYLSGVYFDSSMEDTLLQSTAEMLENRDRDARALRMELYATCARVWTALTQLAPVVQTGYGDMEMLNPVRTHLPAHVDGPTIGGVAPLRGPLLPPIKGPRPHSCPYGSQGSQARAFPDPQVELPGHEANLYEMFYADA
;
A
#
# COMPACT_ATOMS: atom_id res chain seq x y z
N MET A 1 3.10 14.66 2.43
CA MET A 1 1.80 15.03 3.04
C MET A 1 1.62 14.46 4.44
N LEU A 2 1.77 13.15 4.65
CA LEU A 2 1.63 12.50 5.97
C LEU A 2 2.50 13.12 7.08
N VAL A 3 3.80 13.32 6.86
CA VAL A 3 4.70 13.99 7.81
C VAL A 3 4.20 15.36 8.26
N ARG A 4 3.59 16.13 7.34
CA ARG A 4 3.05 17.46 7.65
C ARG A 4 1.82 17.37 8.55
N MET A 5 0.92 16.43 8.28
CA MET A 5 -0.25 16.16 9.12
C MET A 5 0.17 15.65 10.52
N MET A 6 1.16 14.76 10.58
CA MET A 6 1.75 14.27 11.83
C MET A 6 2.33 15.40 12.67
N SER A 7 3.03 16.35 12.04
CA SER A 7 3.57 17.53 12.73
C SER A 7 2.48 18.41 13.34
N VAL A 8 1.33 18.55 12.65
CA VAL A 8 0.19 19.32 13.14
C VAL A 8 -0.54 18.60 14.29
N ALA A 9 -0.52 17.27 14.28
CA ALA A 9 -1.12 16.43 15.32
C ALA A 9 -0.14 16.03 16.46
N ASP A 10 1.03 16.67 16.53
CA ASP A 10 2.04 16.49 17.59
C ASP A 10 2.60 15.05 17.69
N TYR A 11 2.81 14.40 16.54
CA TYR A 11 3.47 13.09 16.44
C TYR A 11 4.94 13.22 16.06
N ARG A 12 5.68 12.13 16.32
CA ARG A 12 7.05 11.96 15.84
C ARG A 12 7.14 12.26 14.35
N TRP A 13 8.17 12.99 13.94
CA TRP A 13 8.29 13.52 12.57
C TRP A 13 8.39 12.49 11.43
N TYR A 14 8.63 11.21 11.73
CA TYR A 14 8.86 10.18 10.71
C TYR A 14 7.96 8.97 10.91
N PRO A 15 7.04 8.67 9.97
CA PRO A 15 6.36 7.40 9.95
C PRO A 15 7.34 6.30 9.53
N GLU A 16 7.15 5.10 10.09
CA GLU A 16 7.92 3.92 9.73
C GLU A 16 7.09 3.07 8.78
N TYR A 17 7.60 2.86 7.58
CA TYR A 17 6.98 1.95 6.63
C TYR A 17 7.55 0.55 6.82
N THR A 18 6.86 -0.49 6.39
CA THR A 18 7.39 -1.85 6.29
C THR A 18 6.76 -2.45 5.06
N VAL A 19 7.58 -2.81 4.07
CA VAL A 19 7.09 -3.30 2.79
C VAL A 19 7.43 -4.77 2.66
N GLU A 20 6.40 -5.59 2.50
CA GLU A 20 6.49 -7.02 2.31
C GLU A 20 6.06 -7.36 0.88
N GLU A 21 6.82 -8.22 0.21
CA GLU A 21 6.40 -8.76 -1.07
C GLU A 21 5.47 -9.94 -0.84
N GLN A 22 4.21 -9.78 -1.24
CA GLN A 22 3.26 -10.87 -1.35
C GLN A 22 3.57 -11.62 -2.64
N TYR A 23 4.26 -12.75 -2.47
CA TYR A 23 4.63 -13.60 -3.58
C TYR A 23 3.38 -14.16 -4.27
N ARG A 24 3.27 -13.96 -5.58
CA ARG A 24 2.35 -14.70 -6.45
C ARG A 24 3.13 -15.24 -7.64
N ASP A 25 2.71 -16.42 -8.11
CA ASP A 25 3.26 -17.03 -9.32
C ASP A 25 2.96 -16.19 -10.58
N PHE A 26 3.51 -16.60 -11.73
CA PHE A 26 3.20 -16.02 -13.04
C PHE A 26 3.62 -14.54 -13.20
N ASN A 27 4.74 -14.17 -12.57
CA ASN A 27 5.32 -12.82 -12.59
C ASN A 27 4.40 -11.71 -12.02
N GLN A 28 3.42 -12.09 -11.20
CA GLN A 28 2.57 -11.15 -10.49
C GLN A 28 3.18 -10.79 -9.13
N SER A 29 3.93 -9.68 -9.07
CA SER A 29 4.32 -9.15 -7.76
C SER A 29 3.20 -8.30 -7.20
N GLN A 30 2.91 -8.51 -5.92
CA GLN A 30 2.13 -7.60 -5.12
C GLN A 30 2.95 -7.24 -3.87
N TYR A 31 2.78 -6.02 -3.41
CA TYR A 31 3.45 -5.49 -2.23
C TYR A 31 2.39 -5.06 -1.23
N LEU A 32 2.59 -5.47 0.02
CA LEU A 32 1.86 -4.98 1.17
C LEU A 32 2.78 -4.00 1.90
N CYS A 33 2.34 -2.78 2.08
CA CYS A 33 3.02 -1.82 2.91
C CYS A 33 2.22 -1.59 4.18
N THR A 34 2.86 -1.73 5.33
CA THR A 34 2.32 -1.29 6.61
C THR A 34 3.02 0.00 7.01
N VAL A 35 2.26 1.03 7.34
CA VAL A 35 2.78 2.26 7.93
C VAL A 35 2.42 2.30 9.41
N ARG A 36 3.41 2.64 10.23
CA ARG A 36 3.31 2.73 11.69
C ARG A 36 3.69 4.13 12.14
N VAL A 37 2.87 4.69 13.02
CA VAL A 37 3.06 6.01 13.60
C VAL A 37 3.17 5.89 15.10
N PHE A 38 4.27 6.41 15.62
CA PHE A 38 4.63 6.36 17.02
C PHE A 38 4.35 7.70 17.72
N PRO A 39 4.03 7.67 19.03
CA PRO A 39 3.97 8.87 19.84
C PRO A 39 5.32 9.58 19.93
N ASP A 40 5.30 10.86 20.31
CA ASP A 40 6.50 11.70 20.41
C ASP A 40 7.28 11.54 21.74
N TYR A 41 7.00 10.52 22.55
CA TYR A 41 7.78 10.27 23.78
C TYR A 41 8.93 9.27 23.54
N PRO A 42 10.09 9.47 24.20
CA PRO A 42 11.25 8.60 24.01
C PRO A 42 10.95 7.16 24.47
N ARG A 43 11.38 6.17 23.65
CA ARG A 43 11.21 4.71 23.84
C ARG A 43 9.80 4.17 23.61
N ALA A 44 8.97 4.84 22.82
CA ALA A 44 7.75 4.24 22.32
C ALA A 44 8.08 3.05 21.39
N GLU A 45 7.84 1.83 21.86
CA GLU A 45 8.02 0.59 21.08
C GLU A 45 6.74 0.16 20.36
N GLU A 46 5.59 0.67 20.79
CA GLU A 46 4.28 0.36 20.21
C GLU A 46 3.74 1.53 19.38
N PRO A 47 3.24 1.28 18.15
CA PRO A 47 2.62 2.31 17.34
C PRO A 47 1.22 2.67 17.86
N ILE A 48 0.88 3.97 17.87
CA ILE A 48 -0.47 4.44 18.20
C ILE A 48 -1.43 4.27 17.02
N HIS A 49 -0.93 4.50 15.81
CA HIS A 49 -1.68 4.28 14.59
C HIS A 49 -0.90 3.38 13.67
N TRP A 50 -1.61 2.49 13.01
CA TRP A 50 -1.08 1.72 11.91
C TRP A 50 -2.12 1.66 10.79
N SER A 51 -1.65 1.55 9.56
CA SER A 51 -2.49 1.28 8.41
C SER A 51 -1.71 0.52 7.37
N CYS A 52 -2.43 -0.04 6.42
CA CYS A 52 -1.90 -0.90 5.38
C CYS A 52 -2.26 -0.34 4.00
N GLY A 53 -1.48 -0.72 3.01
CA GLY A 53 -1.67 -0.34 1.63
C GLY A 53 -1.17 -1.43 0.70
N LEU A 54 -1.83 -1.59 -0.43
CA LEU A 54 -1.48 -2.58 -1.43
C LEU A 54 -0.87 -1.89 -2.66
N GLY A 55 -0.10 -2.63 -3.45
CA GLY A 55 0.45 -2.11 -4.69
C GLY A 55 1.05 -3.19 -5.55
N VAL A 56 1.08 -2.98 -6.87
CA VAL A 56 1.84 -3.83 -7.80
C VAL A 56 3.32 -3.42 -7.88
N THR A 57 3.65 -2.27 -7.28
CA THR A 57 5.01 -1.78 -7.01
C THR A 57 5.13 -1.36 -5.55
N VAL A 58 6.37 -1.25 -5.06
CA VAL A 58 6.68 -0.75 -3.71
C VAL A 58 6.12 0.66 -3.52
N ASP A 59 6.33 1.56 -4.49
CA ASP A 59 5.90 2.95 -4.38
C ASP A 59 4.38 3.07 -4.30
N MET A 60 3.65 2.25 -5.06
CA MET A 60 2.19 2.19 -4.97
C MET A 60 1.73 1.73 -3.60
N ALA A 61 2.35 0.68 -3.05
CA ALA A 61 1.99 0.18 -1.73
C ALA A 61 2.25 1.22 -0.63
N VAL A 62 3.39 1.92 -0.68
CA VAL A 62 3.72 3.00 0.24
C VAL A 62 2.74 4.18 0.08
N GLN A 63 2.36 4.51 -1.15
CA GLN A 63 1.35 5.54 -1.45
C GLN A 63 -0.01 5.21 -0.89
N ASP A 64 -0.46 3.99 -1.10
CA ASP A 64 -1.74 3.53 -0.61
C ASP A 64 -1.75 3.49 0.93
N ALA A 65 -0.68 3.00 1.55
CA ALA A 65 -0.56 2.93 3.00
C ALA A 65 -0.50 4.31 3.65
N ALA A 66 0.33 5.22 3.12
CA ALA A 66 0.44 6.58 3.62
C ALA A 66 -0.88 7.34 3.47
N TYR A 67 -1.60 7.11 2.36
CA TYR A 67 -2.89 7.74 2.14
C TYR A 67 -3.97 7.20 3.06
N SER A 68 -4.00 5.90 3.30
CA SER A 68 -4.87 5.30 4.31
C SER A 68 -4.57 5.84 5.72
N MET A 69 -3.31 6.12 6.06
CA MET A 69 -2.98 6.71 7.36
C MET A 69 -3.50 8.14 7.49
N LEU A 70 -3.42 8.93 6.41
CA LEU A 70 -3.94 10.30 6.37
C LEU A 70 -5.45 10.34 6.67
N THR A 71 -6.21 9.39 6.14
CA THR A 71 -7.67 9.34 6.38
C THR A 71 -8.02 8.94 7.81
N ILE A 72 -7.24 8.03 8.41
CA ILE A 72 -7.37 7.64 9.81
C ILE A 72 -7.04 8.81 10.74
N MET A 73 -5.92 9.50 10.51
CA MET A 73 -5.56 10.69 11.29
C MET A 73 -6.63 11.77 11.16
N ARG A 74 -7.13 12.00 9.94
CA ARG A 74 -8.18 12.97 9.68
C ARG A 74 -9.48 12.68 10.44
N ALA A 75 -9.83 11.41 10.62
CA ALA A 75 -10.99 11.00 11.41
C ALA A 75 -10.77 11.14 12.92
N ARG A 76 -9.55 10.93 13.41
CA ARG A 76 -9.23 10.90 14.85
C ARG A 76 -8.94 12.25 15.47
N HIS A 77 -8.50 13.24 14.68
CA HIS A 77 -8.07 14.53 15.19
C HIS A 77 -9.00 15.68 14.76
N ALA A 78 -9.78 16.20 15.70
CA ALA A 78 -10.69 17.34 15.45
C ALA A 78 -9.95 18.59 14.97
N LEU A 79 -8.72 18.82 15.43
CA LEU A 79 -7.86 19.94 14.98
C LEU A 79 -7.59 19.92 13.47
N LEU A 80 -7.62 18.75 12.82
CA LEU A 80 -7.44 18.64 11.37
C LEU A 80 -8.69 19.06 10.58
N GLN A 81 -9.86 19.12 11.22
CA GLN A 81 -11.12 19.58 10.58
C GLN A 81 -11.05 21.04 10.17
N ASN A 82 -10.36 21.87 10.96
CA ASN A 82 -10.26 23.31 10.74
C ASN A 82 -8.90 23.71 10.13
N SER A 83 -8.24 22.77 9.45
CA SER A 83 -6.92 22.96 8.86
C SER A 83 -6.97 22.74 7.34
N GLU A 84 -5.86 22.98 6.66
CA GLU A 84 -5.70 22.66 5.22
C GLU A 84 -5.95 21.18 4.88
N PHE A 85 -5.95 20.29 5.87
CA PHE A 85 -6.25 18.87 5.70
C PHE A 85 -7.74 18.55 5.72
N CYS A 86 -8.62 19.56 5.83
CA CYS A 86 -10.06 19.35 5.90
C CYS A 86 -10.61 18.56 4.71
N TYR A 87 -10.02 18.73 3.52
CA TYR A 87 -10.39 18.07 2.26
C TYR A 87 -9.87 16.63 2.09
N VAL A 88 -8.98 16.16 2.97
CA VAL A 88 -8.66 14.72 3.03
C VAL A 88 -9.90 14.00 3.55
N PRO A 89 -10.33 12.88 2.94
CA PRO A 89 -11.45 12.11 3.47
C PRO A 89 -11.12 11.56 4.85
N ALA A 90 -12.09 11.58 5.77
CA ALA A 90 -11.99 10.95 7.08
C ALA A 90 -12.49 9.50 6.98
N SER A 91 -11.68 8.51 7.37
CA SER A 91 -12.13 7.11 7.40
C SER A 91 -13.29 6.90 8.37
N GLN A 92 -14.19 5.96 8.09
CA GLN A 92 -15.28 5.64 9.01
C GLN A 92 -14.77 4.86 10.25
N PRO A 93 -15.40 5.02 11.43
CA PRO A 93 -15.03 4.26 12.63
C PRO A 93 -15.22 2.75 12.40
N GLY A 94 -14.17 1.95 12.65
CA GLY A 94 -14.22 0.50 12.51
C GLY A 94 -13.85 -0.02 11.11
N GLU A 95 -13.65 0.86 10.13
CA GLU A 95 -13.06 0.46 8.85
C GLU A 95 -11.53 0.52 8.93
N GLU A 96 -10.87 -0.61 8.63
CA GLU A 96 -9.43 -0.67 8.40
C GLU A 96 -9.12 -0.11 7.00
N GLY A 97 -9.22 1.22 6.88
CA GLY A 97 -8.69 1.97 5.75
C GLY A 97 -9.70 2.74 4.91
N TYR A 98 -9.28 2.96 3.66
CA TYR A 98 -9.72 4.05 2.78
C TYR A 98 -10.91 3.70 1.86
N LEU A 99 -11.68 2.64 2.17
CA LEU A 99 -12.77 2.15 1.32
C LEU A 99 -14.04 3.00 1.43
N SER A 100 -14.39 3.47 2.62
CA SER A 100 -15.45 4.46 2.85
C SER A 100 -14.90 5.65 3.63
N GLY A 101 -15.17 6.86 3.13
CA GLY A 101 -14.66 8.11 3.72
C GLY A 101 -15.73 9.19 3.75
N VAL A 102 -15.76 9.95 4.84
CA VAL A 102 -16.56 11.17 4.97
C VAL A 102 -15.73 12.33 4.45
N TYR A 103 -16.21 12.97 3.39
CA TYR A 103 -15.56 14.13 2.79
C TYR A 103 -15.99 15.42 3.47
N PHE A 104 -15.24 16.47 3.19
CA PHE A 104 -15.62 17.83 3.56
C PHE A 104 -16.92 18.24 2.86
N ASP A 105 -17.82 18.90 3.59
CA ASP A 105 -19.05 19.44 3.01
C ASP A 105 -18.71 20.66 2.15
N SER A 106 -18.72 20.49 0.83
CA SER A 106 -18.40 21.55 -0.13
C SER A 106 -19.33 22.75 -0.05
N SER A 107 -20.53 22.61 0.52
CA SER A 107 -21.48 23.72 0.70
C SER A 107 -21.02 24.72 1.78
N MET A 108 -20.06 24.33 2.61
CA MET A 108 -19.45 25.17 3.64
C MET A 108 -18.30 26.02 3.09
N GLU A 109 -17.90 25.81 1.82
CA GLU A 109 -16.89 26.63 1.14
C GLU A 109 -17.46 27.91 0.52
N ASP A 110 -16.57 28.85 0.27
CA ASP A 110 -16.87 29.97 -0.62
C ASP A 110 -17.25 29.43 -2.02
N THR A 111 -18.19 30.11 -2.70
CA THR A 111 -18.71 29.69 -4.01
C THR A 111 -17.62 29.48 -5.07
N LEU A 112 -16.47 30.15 -4.92
CA LEU A 112 -15.32 29.98 -5.81
C LEU A 112 -14.55 28.67 -5.58
N LEU A 113 -14.52 28.17 -4.33
CA LEU A 113 -13.77 26.96 -3.94
C LEU A 113 -14.63 25.70 -3.95
N GLN A 114 -15.95 25.84 -3.86
CA GLN A 114 -16.91 24.72 -3.88
C GLN A 114 -16.66 23.75 -5.05
N SER A 115 -16.53 24.27 -6.28
CA SER A 115 -16.28 23.43 -7.47
C SER A 115 -14.96 22.66 -7.40
N THR A 116 -13.94 23.24 -6.76
CA THR A 116 -12.63 22.61 -6.60
C THR A 116 -12.69 21.50 -5.56
N ALA A 117 -13.41 21.72 -4.45
CA ALA A 117 -13.65 20.70 -3.43
C ALA A 117 -14.43 19.50 -4.00
N GLU A 118 -15.49 19.75 -4.77
CA GLU A 118 -16.26 18.70 -5.45
C GLU A 118 -15.43 17.93 -6.48
N MET A 119 -14.58 18.64 -7.25
CA MET A 119 -13.68 17.98 -8.19
C MET A 119 -12.65 17.11 -7.47
N LEU A 120 -12.07 17.58 -6.37
CA LEU A 120 -11.13 16.81 -5.56
C LEU A 120 -11.78 15.53 -5.04
N GLU A 121 -12.98 15.64 -4.48
CA GLU A 121 -13.77 14.52 -3.99
C GLU A 121 -14.05 13.48 -5.09
N ASN A 122 -14.53 13.92 -6.26
CA ASN A 122 -14.80 13.03 -7.37
C ASN A 122 -13.53 12.33 -7.88
N ARG A 123 -12.42 13.05 -8.00
CA ARG A 123 -11.14 12.47 -8.41
C ARG A 123 -10.62 11.44 -7.41
N ASP A 124 -10.82 11.70 -6.13
CA ASP A 124 -10.47 10.79 -5.06
C ASP A 124 -11.32 9.49 -5.13
N ARG A 125 -12.64 9.60 -5.34
CA ARG A 125 -13.52 8.44 -5.58
C ARG A 125 -13.13 7.64 -6.82
N ASP A 126 -12.84 8.32 -7.94
CA ASP A 126 -12.40 7.66 -9.18
C ASP A 126 -11.08 6.91 -8.97
N ALA A 127 -10.11 7.54 -8.31
CA ALA A 127 -8.82 6.92 -8.02
C ALA A 127 -8.99 5.66 -7.15
N ARG A 128 -9.93 5.66 -6.19
CA ARG A 128 -10.27 4.47 -5.41
C ARG A 128 -10.88 3.37 -6.24
N ALA A 129 -11.90 3.70 -7.02
CA ALA A 129 -12.59 2.73 -7.86
C ALA A 129 -11.59 2.04 -8.80
N LEU A 130 -10.68 2.82 -9.41
CA LEU A 130 -9.62 2.28 -10.27
C LEU A 130 -8.62 1.39 -9.53
N ARG A 131 -8.23 1.73 -8.28
CA ARG A 131 -7.36 0.84 -7.47
C ARG A 131 -8.05 -0.46 -7.13
N MET A 132 -9.34 -0.42 -6.74
CA MET A 132 -10.12 -1.61 -6.44
C MET A 132 -10.27 -2.51 -7.66
N GLU A 133 -10.58 -1.92 -8.82
CA GLU A 133 -10.63 -2.67 -10.08
C GLU A 133 -9.26 -3.23 -10.46
N LEU A 134 -8.16 -2.50 -10.24
CA LEU A 134 -6.81 -3.02 -10.46
C LEU A 134 -6.53 -4.25 -9.58
N TYR A 135 -6.85 -4.20 -8.29
CA TYR A 135 -6.62 -5.34 -7.40
C TYR A 135 -7.52 -6.53 -7.74
N ALA A 136 -8.80 -6.28 -8.06
CA ALA A 136 -9.74 -7.30 -8.46
C ALA A 136 -9.36 -7.94 -9.81
N THR A 137 -8.83 -7.16 -10.75
CA THR A 137 -8.35 -7.68 -12.04
C THR A 137 -7.05 -8.47 -11.87
N CYS A 138 -6.08 -7.98 -11.09
CA CYS A 138 -4.88 -8.76 -10.74
C CYS A 138 -5.25 -10.11 -10.09
N ALA A 139 -6.19 -10.12 -9.15
CA ALA A 139 -6.70 -11.34 -8.54
C ALA A 139 -7.31 -12.31 -9.58
N ARG A 140 -8.20 -11.81 -10.43
CA ARG A 140 -8.84 -12.62 -11.49
C ARG A 140 -7.83 -13.18 -12.49
N VAL A 141 -6.84 -12.38 -12.89
CA VAL A 141 -5.78 -12.83 -13.80
C VAL A 141 -4.92 -13.89 -13.12
N TRP A 142 -4.56 -13.73 -11.84
CA TRP A 142 -3.84 -14.76 -11.09
C TRP A 142 -4.61 -16.08 -11.08
N THR A 143 -5.90 -16.05 -10.74
CA THR A 143 -6.77 -17.25 -10.74
C THR A 143 -6.82 -17.91 -12.11
N ALA A 144 -6.98 -17.13 -13.18
CA ALA A 144 -7.01 -17.66 -14.55
C ALA A 144 -5.68 -18.32 -14.95
N LEU A 145 -4.54 -17.71 -14.60
CA LEU A 145 -3.21 -18.27 -14.88
C LEU A 145 -2.94 -19.54 -14.07
N THR A 146 -3.37 -19.59 -12.81
CA THR A 146 -3.30 -20.80 -11.97
C THR A 146 -4.09 -21.96 -12.61
N GLN A 147 -5.27 -21.68 -13.16
CA GLN A 147 -6.08 -22.69 -13.86
C GLN A 147 -5.48 -23.11 -15.22
N LEU A 148 -4.80 -22.18 -15.91
CA LEU A 148 -4.15 -22.44 -17.19
C LEU A 148 -2.84 -23.24 -17.04
N ALA A 149 -2.15 -23.12 -15.91
CA ALA A 149 -0.83 -23.70 -15.68
C ALA A 149 -0.70 -25.19 -16.02
N PRO A 150 -1.63 -26.09 -15.62
CA PRO A 150 -1.53 -27.51 -15.96
C PRO A 150 -1.56 -27.80 -17.47
N VAL A 151 -2.31 -27.01 -18.24
CA VAL A 151 -2.44 -27.18 -19.70
C VAL A 151 -1.13 -26.81 -20.40
N VAL A 152 -0.50 -25.71 -19.97
CA VAL A 152 0.79 -25.28 -20.51
C VAL A 152 1.90 -26.25 -20.09
N GLN A 153 1.90 -26.70 -18.83
CA GLN A 153 2.89 -27.65 -18.30
C GLN A 153 2.84 -29.03 -19.00
N THR A 154 1.68 -29.42 -19.53
CA THR A 154 1.51 -30.67 -20.30
C THR A 154 1.88 -30.53 -21.78
N GLY A 155 2.37 -29.36 -22.19
CA GLY A 155 2.87 -29.09 -23.55
C GLY A 155 1.79 -28.68 -24.56
N TYR A 156 0.56 -28.41 -24.11
CA TYR A 156 -0.55 -27.99 -24.97
C TYR A 156 -0.65 -26.45 -25.13
N GLY A 157 0.34 -25.70 -24.66
CA GLY A 157 0.38 -24.24 -24.78
C GLY A 157 1.80 -23.67 -24.63
N ASP A 158 1.96 -22.39 -24.98
CA ASP A 158 3.24 -21.69 -24.85
C ASP A 158 3.48 -21.26 -23.38
N MET A 159 4.71 -21.38 -22.90
CA MET A 159 5.14 -20.90 -21.59
C MET A 159 5.00 -19.38 -21.44
N GLU A 160 5.02 -18.63 -22.55
CA GLU A 160 4.75 -17.19 -22.54
C GLU A 160 3.33 -16.86 -22.07
N MET A 161 2.36 -17.77 -22.25
CA MET A 161 0.98 -17.58 -21.79
C MET A 161 0.87 -17.49 -20.26
N LEU A 162 1.84 -18.05 -19.53
CA LEU A 162 1.92 -18.00 -18.07
C LEU A 162 2.68 -16.78 -17.54
N ASN A 163 3.22 -15.92 -18.42
CA ASN A 163 4.05 -14.79 -18.01
C ASN A 163 3.64 -13.53 -18.79
N PRO A 164 2.45 -12.97 -18.52
CA PRO A 164 2.01 -11.77 -19.21
C PRO A 164 3.00 -10.62 -19.02
N VAL A 165 3.26 -9.88 -20.10
CA VAL A 165 4.14 -8.71 -20.10
C VAL A 165 3.56 -7.64 -19.17
N ARG A 166 4.39 -7.08 -18.29
CA ARG A 166 3.96 -5.96 -17.44
C ARG A 166 3.76 -4.71 -18.28
N THR A 167 2.63 -4.07 -18.07
CA THR A 167 2.38 -2.72 -18.57
C THR A 167 3.29 -1.75 -17.82
N HIS A 168 4.21 -1.11 -18.52
CA HIS A 168 5.01 -0.04 -17.94
C HIS A 168 4.21 1.27 -17.98
N LEU A 169 4.18 1.97 -16.84
CA LEU A 169 3.68 3.34 -16.82
C LEU A 169 4.59 4.22 -17.70
N PRO A 170 4.03 5.21 -18.41
CA PRO A 170 4.84 6.18 -19.13
C PRO A 170 5.78 6.91 -18.15
N ALA A 171 7.03 7.15 -18.57
CA ALA A 171 8.10 7.71 -17.71
C ALA A 171 7.83 9.12 -17.12
N HIS A 172 6.74 9.78 -17.49
CA HIS A 172 6.32 11.08 -16.96
C HIS A 172 5.20 10.96 -15.92
N VAL A 173 4.77 9.74 -15.59
CA VAL A 173 3.76 9.46 -14.55
C VAL A 173 4.48 8.97 -13.30
N ASP A 174 5.42 9.78 -12.81
CA ASP A 174 6.06 9.52 -11.52
C ASP A 174 5.17 10.01 -10.38
N GLY A 175 5.01 9.18 -9.36
CA GLY A 175 4.29 9.57 -8.16
C GLY A 175 5.11 10.50 -7.27
N PRO A 176 4.48 11.39 -6.50
CA PRO A 176 5.20 12.27 -5.57
C PRO A 176 5.91 11.45 -4.49
N THR A 177 7.09 11.91 -4.07
CA THR A 177 7.86 11.26 -3.00
C THR A 177 7.08 11.29 -1.69
N ILE A 178 6.91 10.12 -1.08
CA ILE A 178 6.32 9.99 0.23
C ILE A 178 7.45 10.07 1.24
N GLY A 179 7.58 11.23 1.90
CA GLY A 179 8.55 11.38 2.98
C GLY A 179 8.36 10.32 4.08
N GLY A 180 9.43 10.04 4.82
CA GLY A 180 9.49 8.97 5.82
C GLY A 180 10.63 8.00 5.51
N VAL A 181 10.85 7.03 6.40
CA VAL A 181 11.89 6.01 6.20
C VAL A 181 11.20 4.75 5.69
N ALA A 182 11.41 4.43 4.42
CA ALA A 182 11.13 3.10 3.89
C ALA A 182 12.30 2.19 4.26
N PRO A 183 12.15 1.27 5.23
CA PRO A 183 13.20 0.30 5.50
C PRO A 183 13.36 -0.64 4.31
N LEU A 184 14.48 -1.36 4.31
CA LEU A 184 14.71 -2.45 3.37
C LEU A 184 13.49 -3.40 3.37
N ARG A 185 13.19 -3.98 2.20
CA ARG A 185 12.08 -4.92 2.04
C ARG A 185 12.09 -5.95 3.16
N GLY A 186 10.94 -6.12 3.80
CA GLY A 186 10.70 -7.12 4.83
C GLY A 186 10.86 -8.54 4.27
N PRO A 187 10.88 -9.55 5.15
CA PRO A 187 11.01 -10.93 4.75
C PRO A 187 9.88 -11.32 3.78
N LEU A 188 10.21 -12.15 2.79
CA LEU A 188 9.20 -12.75 1.91
C LEU A 188 8.19 -13.53 2.75
N LEU A 189 6.91 -13.16 2.65
CA LEU A 189 5.85 -13.93 3.30
C LEU A 189 5.85 -15.35 2.72
N PRO A 190 5.82 -16.39 3.56
CA PRO A 190 5.82 -17.76 3.09
C PRO A 190 4.54 -18.01 2.26
N PRO A 191 4.63 -18.63 1.07
CA PRO A 191 3.45 -18.99 0.32
C PRO A 191 2.62 -20.00 1.15
N ILE A 192 1.32 -19.74 1.28
CA ILE A 192 0.37 -20.67 1.88
C ILE A 192 0.18 -21.83 0.88
N LYS A 193 1.13 -22.79 0.88
CA LYS A 193 1.17 -24.06 0.13
C LYS A 193 1.23 -23.99 -1.41
N GLY A 194 2.44 -24.10 -1.99
CA GLY A 194 2.68 -24.43 -3.42
C GLY A 194 4.08 -24.04 -3.90
N PRO A 195 4.74 -24.77 -4.84
CA PRO A 195 6.19 -24.88 -4.85
C PRO A 195 6.95 -23.76 -5.59
N ARG A 196 8.04 -23.29 -4.94
CA ARG A 196 9.17 -22.52 -5.53
C ARG A 196 10.00 -23.42 -6.48
N PRO A 197 10.80 -22.94 -7.47
CA PRO A 197 11.64 -21.72 -7.53
C PRO A 197 11.46 -20.87 -8.83
N HIS A 198 11.86 -19.59 -8.96
CA HIS A 198 13.26 -19.13 -9.14
C HIS A 198 13.37 -17.58 -9.32
N SER A 199 14.61 -17.11 -9.13
CA SER A 199 15.32 -15.85 -9.46
C SER A 199 14.66 -14.78 -10.36
N CYS A 200 14.60 -13.53 -9.88
CA CYS A 200 14.38 -12.36 -10.74
C CYS A 200 15.72 -11.71 -11.21
N PRO A 201 15.82 -11.15 -12.43
CA PRO A 201 17.08 -10.94 -13.17
C PRO A 201 17.56 -9.48 -13.28
N TYR A 202 17.72 -8.77 -12.16
CA TYR A 202 18.45 -7.48 -12.08
C TYR A 202 19.09 -7.37 -10.70
N GLY A 203 20.40 -7.21 -10.44
CA GLY A 203 21.68 -7.21 -11.15
C GLY A 203 22.79 -7.27 -10.07
N SER A 204 24.08 -7.34 -10.42
CA SER A 204 25.19 -7.58 -9.46
C SER A 204 25.25 -6.54 -8.32
N GLN A 205 25.10 -7.00 -7.07
CA GLN A 205 25.47 -6.20 -5.89
C GLN A 205 26.99 -6.13 -5.77
N GLY A 206 27.55 -4.92 -5.61
CA GLY A 206 28.98 -4.71 -5.41
C GLY A 206 29.50 -5.39 -4.14
N SER A 207 30.81 -5.70 -4.11
CA SER A 207 31.47 -6.43 -3.02
C SER A 207 31.34 -5.78 -1.63
N GLN A 208 30.90 -4.52 -1.54
CA GLN A 208 30.66 -3.80 -0.29
C GLN A 208 29.33 -4.18 0.40
N ALA A 209 28.41 -4.88 -0.27
CA ALA A 209 27.14 -5.32 0.33
C ALA A 209 27.30 -6.48 1.35
N ARG A 210 28.50 -7.04 1.49
CA ARG A 210 28.79 -8.14 2.43
C ARG A 210 29.24 -7.69 3.84
N ALA A 211 29.26 -6.38 4.11
CA ALA A 211 29.84 -5.84 5.32
C ALA A 211 28.80 -5.20 6.26
N PHE A 212 27.81 -5.99 6.72
CA PHE A 212 27.11 -5.69 7.98
C PHE A 212 26.75 -7.01 8.69
N PRO A 213 27.30 -7.27 9.87
CA PRO A 213 26.90 -8.39 10.71
C PRO A 213 25.89 -7.87 11.74
N ASP A 214 24.61 -8.22 11.60
CA ASP A 214 23.78 -8.34 12.80
C ASP A 214 22.69 -9.42 12.60
N PRO A 215 22.80 -10.57 13.29
CA PRO A 215 21.91 -11.72 13.08
C PRO A 215 20.70 -11.77 14.04
N GLN A 216 20.35 -10.71 14.77
CA GLN A 216 19.32 -10.82 15.82
C GLN A 216 18.39 -9.60 15.94
N VAL A 217 17.37 -9.52 15.07
CA VAL A 217 16.12 -8.86 15.42
C VAL A 217 14.97 -9.68 14.83
N GLU A 218 14.30 -10.47 15.67
CA GLU A 218 12.99 -11.04 15.32
C GLU A 218 11.97 -9.91 15.39
N LEU A 219 11.39 -9.55 14.23
CA LEU A 219 10.27 -8.62 14.16
C LEU A 219 9.01 -9.29 14.72
N PRO A 220 8.25 -8.64 15.61
CA PRO A 220 7.03 -9.22 16.18
C PRO A 220 5.99 -9.47 15.08
N GLY A 221 5.38 -10.66 15.12
CA GLY A 221 4.41 -11.14 14.14
C GLY A 221 3.20 -10.21 14.03
N HIS A 222 2.82 -9.88 12.80
CA HIS A 222 1.65 -9.07 12.50
C HIS A 222 0.42 -9.94 12.26
N GLU A 223 -0.56 -9.83 13.16
CA GLU A 223 -1.98 -10.20 12.93
C GLU A 223 -2.67 -9.06 12.16
N ALA A 224 -2.32 -8.86 10.90
CA ALA A 224 -3.08 -7.98 9.99
C ALA A 224 -3.58 -8.82 8.82
N ASN A 225 -4.76 -9.41 8.98
CA ASN A 225 -5.34 -10.34 8.01
C ASN A 225 -6.19 -9.61 6.96
N LEU A 226 -5.61 -8.65 6.23
CA LEU A 226 -6.22 -8.11 5.01
C LEU A 226 -6.49 -9.19 3.95
N TYR A 227 -5.84 -10.34 4.09
CA TYR A 227 -6.01 -11.52 3.25
C TYR A 227 -7.47 -12.00 3.25
N GLU A 228 -8.17 -11.94 4.39
CA GLU A 228 -9.57 -12.37 4.48
C GLU A 228 -10.53 -11.34 3.89
N MET A 229 -10.27 -10.03 3.99
CA MET A 229 -11.18 -9.01 3.44
C MET A 229 -11.27 -9.00 1.91
N PHE A 230 -10.21 -9.38 1.20
CA PHE A 230 -10.20 -9.40 -0.27
C PHE A 230 -10.47 -10.78 -0.89
N TYR A 231 -10.35 -11.86 -0.11
CA TYR A 231 -10.44 -13.25 -0.62
C TYR A 231 -11.42 -14.16 0.13
N ALA A 232 -12.12 -13.70 1.17
CA ALA A 232 -13.07 -14.54 1.91
C ALA A 232 -14.32 -14.95 1.09
N ASP A 233 -14.61 -14.24 -0.02
CA ASP A 233 -15.79 -14.50 -0.87
C ASP A 233 -15.42 -14.95 -2.30
N ALA A 234 -14.33 -15.72 -2.48
CA ALA A 234 -13.99 -16.37 -3.75
C ALA A 234 -14.24 -17.89 -3.73
#